data_AF-A0A3Q3DNX5-F1
#
_entry.id   AF-A0A3Q3DNX5-F1
#
_cell.length_a   1.000
_cell.length_b   1.000
_cell.length_c   1.000
_cell.angle_alpha   90.00
_cell.angle_beta   90.00
_cell.angle_gamma   90.00
#
_symmetry.space_group_name_H-M   'P 1'
#
loop_
_entity.id
_entity.type
_entity.pdbx_description
1 polymer ?
#
loop_
_entity_poly.entity_id
_entity_poly.type
_entity_poly.pdbx_seq_one_letter_code
_entity_poly.pdbx_strand_id
1 'polypeptide(L)'
;MGRVQALVEELKATAGHVLDLRREAQALKSGQGVLEQRLEHLQNQQNRVAQVLSDEHAGVLKLSSALTDSLSSLQRETESLNRLHRDKRKGSTSCLKRLPFIGHSRIFVLLALTPRDCSEVMAAGNSQDGVYSIFPVHEPGGFMVYCDLSTDGGGWTVIQRRQDGSVNFFRGWDAYRDGFGTTTGEHWLGLQRIYAMTRSGGYELRIDMADFDNATAFAHYTEFSVGRDSVNPEEDGYPLAVDGYSGTAGDSLLKHSGMQFTTKDRDRDQSENNCATYYQGAWWYRNCHTSNLNGQYLGGGHASYADGVEWSSWTGWQYSLRFTEMKIRPAAKPN
;
A
#
# COMPACT_ATOMS: atom_id res chain seq x y z
N MET A 1 -87.06 -1.24 11.49
CA MET A 1 -85.93 -1.29 12.46
C MET A 1 -84.61 -1.72 11.84
N GLY A 2 -84.52 -2.77 11.01
CA GLY A 2 -83.23 -3.31 10.53
C GLY A 2 -82.33 -2.35 9.73
N ARG A 3 -82.88 -1.47 8.88
CA ARG A 3 -82.09 -0.50 8.10
C ARG A 3 -81.42 0.59 8.95
N VAL A 4 -82.06 1.02 10.03
CA VAL A 4 -81.50 2.04 10.94
C VAL A 4 -80.35 1.45 11.74
N GLN A 5 -80.46 0.19 12.18
CA GLN A 5 -79.41 -0.51 12.90
C GLN A 5 -78.15 -0.71 12.03
N ALA A 6 -78.32 -1.08 10.76
CA ALA A 6 -77.22 -1.24 9.81
C ALA A 6 -76.47 0.08 9.57
N LEU A 7 -77.20 1.18 9.37
CA LEU A 7 -76.62 2.52 9.23
C LEU A 7 -75.84 2.97 10.47
N VAL A 8 -76.31 2.62 11.67
CA VAL A 8 -75.61 2.94 12.93
C VAL A 8 -74.29 2.17 13.03
N GLU A 9 -74.25 0.90 12.63
CA GLU A 9 -73.00 0.12 12.63
C GLU A 9 -72.02 0.59 11.56
N GLU A 10 -72.48 0.96 10.36
CA GLU A 10 -71.64 1.58 9.34
C GLU A 10 -71.07 2.93 9.81
N LEU A 11 -71.86 3.76 10.48
CA LEU A 11 -71.40 5.02 11.08
C LEU A 11 -70.34 4.80 12.16
N LYS A 12 -70.49 3.79 13.01
CA LYS A 12 -69.47 3.43 14.02
C LYS A 12 -68.18 2.94 13.37
N ALA A 13 -68.28 2.07 12.36
CA ALA A 13 -67.11 1.57 11.63
C ALA A 13 -66.36 2.71 10.91
N THR A 14 -67.11 3.63 10.29
CA THR A 14 -66.54 4.81 9.61
C THR A 14 -65.89 5.75 10.62
N ALA A 15 -66.52 5.98 11.77
CA ALA A 15 -65.96 6.80 12.85
C ALA A 15 -64.66 6.19 13.41
N GLY A 16 -64.60 4.86 13.55
CA GLY A 16 -63.38 4.15 13.94
C GLY A 16 -62.24 4.36 12.94
N HIS A 17 -62.51 4.18 11.66
CA HIS A 17 -61.53 4.42 10.59
C HIS A 17 -60.99 5.85 10.58
N VAL A 18 -61.85 6.85 10.80
CA VAL A 18 -61.45 8.26 10.88
C VAL A 18 -60.53 8.53 12.08
N LEU A 19 -60.75 7.86 13.21
CA LEU A 19 -59.89 7.98 14.38
C LEU A 19 -58.51 7.36 14.15
N ASP A 20 -58.43 6.21 13.48
CA ASP A 20 -57.16 5.56 13.18
C ASP A 20 -56.35 6.34 12.14
N LEU A 21 -56.98 6.83 11.07
CA LEU A 21 -56.33 7.74 10.11
C LEU A 21 -55.80 9.00 10.78
N ARG A 22 -56.51 9.53 11.80
CA ARG A 22 -56.04 10.69 12.57
C ARG A 22 -54.80 10.36 13.41
N ARG A 23 -54.71 9.16 13.98
CA ARG A 23 -53.53 8.70 14.72
C ARG A 23 -52.32 8.51 13.79
N GLU A 24 -52.53 7.92 12.62
CA GLU A 24 -51.47 7.77 11.62
C GLU A 24 -50.97 9.12 11.12
N ALA A 25 -51.87 10.08 10.85
CA ALA A 25 -51.49 11.44 10.47
C ALA A 25 -50.66 12.14 11.56
N GLN A 26 -50.99 11.93 12.84
CA GLN A 26 -50.20 12.45 13.96
C GLN A 26 -48.81 11.78 14.06
N ALA A 27 -48.74 10.47 13.86
CA ALA A 27 -47.48 9.73 13.85
C ALA A 27 -46.57 10.19 12.71
N LEU A 28 -47.11 10.35 11.50
CA LEU A 28 -46.38 10.87 10.34
C LEU A 28 -45.87 12.30 10.57
N LYS A 29 -46.69 13.18 11.16
CA LYS A 29 -46.26 14.54 11.51
C LYS A 29 -45.11 14.55 12.51
N SER A 30 -45.14 13.65 13.50
CA SER A 30 -44.04 13.51 14.46
C SER A 30 -42.76 12.98 13.80
N GLY A 31 -42.89 12.00 12.89
CA GLY A 31 -41.77 11.47 12.11
C GLY A 31 -41.14 12.51 11.19
N GLN A 32 -41.95 13.36 10.56
CA GLN A 32 -41.48 14.48 9.74
C GLN A 32 -40.63 15.45 10.55
N GLY A 33 -41.04 15.81 11.77
CA GLY A 33 -40.25 16.68 12.65
C GLY A 33 -38.89 16.08 13.03
N VAL A 34 -38.82 14.76 13.25
CA VAL A 34 -37.55 14.07 13.54
C VAL A 34 -36.64 14.06 12.30
N LEU A 35 -37.19 13.87 11.11
CA LEU A 35 -36.46 13.93 9.85
C LEU A 35 -35.90 15.33 9.58
N GLU A 36 -36.68 16.39 9.80
CA GLU A 36 -36.23 17.78 9.68
C GLU A 36 -35.08 18.08 10.64
N GLN A 37 -35.18 17.66 11.91
CA GLN A 37 -34.07 17.80 12.88
C GLN A 37 -32.80 17.06 12.46
N ARG A 38 -32.93 15.84 11.92
CA ARG A 38 -31.78 15.07 11.41
C ARG A 38 -31.15 15.74 10.19
N LEU A 39 -31.95 16.32 9.31
CA LEU A 39 -31.47 17.06 8.15
C LEU A 39 -30.66 18.29 8.57
N GLU A 40 -31.19 19.09 9.51
CA GLU A 40 -30.47 20.25 10.07
C GLU A 40 -29.16 19.83 10.74
N HIS A 41 -29.17 18.72 11.49
CA HIS A 41 -27.97 18.19 12.12
C HIS A 41 -26.91 17.80 11.09
N LEU A 42 -27.30 17.05 10.04
CA LEU A 42 -26.39 16.65 8.96
C LEU A 42 -25.84 17.87 8.21
N GLN A 43 -26.65 18.88 7.96
CA GLN A 43 -26.22 20.08 7.27
C GLN A 43 -25.23 20.90 8.10
N ASN A 44 -25.43 20.96 9.42
CA ASN A 44 -24.46 21.56 10.34
C ASN A 44 -23.15 20.75 10.38
N GLN A 45 -23.23 19.41 10.41
CA GLN A 45 -22.03 18.56 10.30
C GLN A 45 -21.27 18.80 8.99
N GLN A 46 -21.98 18.88 7.86
CA GLN A 46 -21.39 19.15 6.56
C GLN A 46 -20.65 20.51 6.54
N ASN A 47 -21.26 21.56 7.11
CA ASN A 47 -20.62 22.87 7.22
C ASN A 47 -19.37 22.84 8.11
N ARG A 48 -19.39 22.08 9.21
CA ARG A 48 -18.22 21.90 10.08
C ARG A 48 -17.08 21.19 9.35
N VAL A 49 -17.37 20.14 8.60
CA VAL A 49 -16.36 19.42 7.81
C VAL A 49 -15.78 20.32 6.71
N ALA A 50 -16.62 21.09 6.02
CA ALA A 50 -16.16 22.04 5.00
C ALA A 50 -15.22 23.11 5.59
N GLN A 51 -15.50 23.59 6.80
CA GLN A 51 -14.63 24.56 7.49
C GLN A 51 -13.27 23.96 7.83
N VAL A 52 -13.23 22.74 8.39
CA VAL A 52 -11.97 22.05 8.73
C VAL A 52 -11.11 21.82 7.48
N LEU A 53 -11.74 21.37 6.39
CA LEU A 53 -11.04 21.20 5.11
C LEU A 53 -10.47 22.52 4.59
N SER A 54 -11.22 23.63 4.70
CA SER A 54 -10.72 24.95 4.32
C SER A 54 -9.53 25.40 5.16
N ASP A 55 -9.57 25.17 6.48
CA ASP A 55 -8.50 25.53 7.40
C ASP A 55 -7.23 24.68 7.14
N GLU A 56 -7.38 23.38 6.87
CA GLU A 56 -6.29 22.50 6.46
C GLU A 56 -5.67 22.95 5.13
N HIS A 57 -6.49 23.26 4.12
CA HIS A 57 -6.01 23.76 2.82
C HIS A 57 -5.21 25.06 2.98
N ALA A 58 -5.65 25.98 3.83
CA ALA A 58 -4.91 27.21 4.13
C ALA A 58 -3.55 26.91 4.84
N GLY A 59 -3.51 25.90 5.70
CA GLY A 59 -2.27 25.40 6.32
C GLY A 59 -1.28 24.84 5.30
N VAL A 60 -1.77 24.01 4.38
CA VAL A 60 -0.95 23.42 3.30
C VAL A 60 -0.36 24.49 2.39
N LEU A 61 -1.15 25.52 2.03
CA LEU A 61 -0.65 26.63 1.20
C LEU A 61 0.48 27.41 1.89
N LYS A 62 0.37 27.65 3.20
CA LYS A 62 1.43 28.33 3.99
C LYS A 62 2.70 27.49 4.04
N LEU A 63 2.58 26.18 4.27
CA LEU A 63 3.72 25.27 4.25
C LEU A 63 4.38 25.22 2.86
N SER A 64 3.58 25.18 1.79
CA SER A 64 4.08 25.21 0.41
C SER A 64 4.89 26.48 0.12
N SER A 65 4.41 27.66 0.54
CA SER A 65 5.19 28.90 0.40
C SER A 65 6.50 28.86 1.17
N ALA A 66 6.49 28.38 2.42
CA ALA A 66 7.70 28.29 3.25
C ALA A 66 8.72 27.28 2.68
N LEU A 67 8.24 26.18 2.10
CA LEU A 67 9.09 25.20 1.43
C LEU A 67 9.74 25.80 0.18
N THR A 68 8.97 26.56 -0.61
CA THR A 68 9.44 27.23 -1.82
C THR A 68 10.54 28.25 -1.49
N ASP A 69 10.35 29.03 -0.43
CA ASP A 69 11.35 30.00 0.03
C ASP A 69 12.64 29.31 0.46
N SER A 70 12.52 28.23 1.23
CA SER A 70 13.66 27.41 1.68
C SER A 70 14.42 26.80 0.49
N LEU A 71 13.69 26.28 -0.50
CA LEU A 71 14.27 25.70 -1.72
C LEU A 71 15.03 26.75 -2.53
N SER A 72 14.48 27.96 -2.64
CA SER A 72 15.14 29.08 -3.31
C SER A 72 16.44 29.50 -2.60
N SER A 73 16.49 29.39 -1.27
CA SER A 73 17.70 29.66 -0.47
C SER A 73 18.79 28.61 -0.74
N LEU A 74 18.44 27.32 -0.69
CA LEU A 74 19.36 26.22 -0.99
C LEU A 74 19.90 26.28 -2.41
N GLN A 75 19.08 26.72 -3.37
CA GLN A 75 19.49 26.88 -4.76
C GLN A 75 20.54 27.98 -4.90
N ARG A 76 20.42 29.11 -4.18
CA ARG A 76 21.44 30.17 -4.15
C ARG A 76 22.75 29.69 -3.51
N GLU A 77 22.68 28.91 -2.44
CA GLU A 77 23.87 28.32 -1.83
C GLU A 77 24.58 27.35 -2.79
N THR A 78 23.81 26.51 -3.49
CA THR A 78 24.33 25.58 -4.51
C THR A 78 25.02 26.33 -5.65
N GLU A 79 24.42 27.43 -6.14
CA GLU A 79 25.04 28.27 -7.16
C GLU A 79 26.33 28.95 -6.68
N SER A 80 26.36 29.41 -5.43
CA SER A 80 27.55 29.99 -4.81
C SER A 80 28.69 28.96 -4.72
N LEU A 81 28.37 27.73 -4.28
CA LEU A 81 29.32 26.63 -4.16
C LEU A 81 29.83 26.18 -5.54
N ASN A 82 28.97 26.16 -6.56
CA ASN A 82 29.36 25.89 -7.95
C ASN A 82 30.31 26.95 -8.52
N ARG A 83 30.13 28.24 -8.18
CA ARG A 83 31.08 29.31 -8.56
C ARG A 83 32.44 29.09 -7.89
N LEU A 84 32.45 28.75 -6.60
CA LEU A 84 33.69 28.44 -5.87
C LEU A 84 34.43 27.24 -6.48
N HIS A 85 33.70 26.19 -6.88
CA HIS A 85 34.26 25.04 -7.58
C HIS A 85 34.86 25.42 -8.94
N ARG A 86 34.19 26.31 -9.68
CA ARG A 86 34.67 26.80 -10.99
C ARG A 86 35.96 27.60 -10.86
N ASP A 87 36.10 28.41 -9.81
CA ASP A 87 37.31 29.18 -9.52
C ASP A 87 38.48 28.28 -9.07
N LYS A 88 38.23 27.26 -8.25
CA LYS A 88 39.23 26.22 -7.97
C LYS A 88 39.66 25.44 -9.22
N ARG A 89 38.76 25.22 -10.18
CA ARG A 89 39.07 24.55 -11.45
C ARG A 89 39.93 25.41 -12.39
N LYS A 90 39.81 26.74 -12.33
CA LYS A 90 40.64 27.69 -13.10
C LYS A 90 42.01 27.97 -12.44
N GLY A 91 42.15 27.73 -11.13
CA GLY A 91 43.42 27.86 -10.40
C GLY A 91 44.38 26.67 -10.50
N SER A 92 44.00 25.58 -11.20
CA SER A 92 44.79 24.34 -11.27
C SER A 92 45.10 23.92 -12.71
N THR A 93 45.63 24.84 -13.52
CA THR A 93 46.23 24.52 -14.84
C THR A 93 47.59 25.21 -15.04
N SER A 94 48.44 25.27 -14.01
CA SER A 94 49.86 25.64 -14.17
C SER A 94 50.79 25.05 -13.10
N CYS A 95 50.88 23.72 -13.01
CA CYS A 95 52.13 23.04 -12.67
C CYS A 95 51.96 21.53 -12.83
N LEU A 96 52.24 21.00 -14.02
CA LEU A 96 52.48 19.58 -14.22
C LEU A 96 53.37 19.42 -15.46
N LYS A 97 54.63 19.81 -15.31
CA LYS A 97 55.74 19.24 -16.09
C LYS A 97 56.90 18.96 -15.14
N ARG A 98 57.28 17.67 -15.13
CA ARG A 98 58.47 16.99 -14.56
C ARG A 98 58.33 16.25 -13.21
N LEU A 99 58.25 14.91 -13.37
CA LEU A 99 58.93 13.80 -12.63
C LEU A 99 58.51 13.51 -11.18
N PRO A 100 58.73 12.27 -10.67
CA PRO A 100 58.53 10.93 -11.24
C PRO A 100 57.58 10.07 -10.35
N PHE A 101 57.36 8.82 -10.77
CA PHE A 101 56.71 7.75 -10.00
C PHE A 101 57.03 7.79 -8.49
N ILE A 102 55.99 7.87 -7.66
CA ILE A 102 55.84 7.13 -6.38
C ILE A 102 54.32 7.02 -6.18
N GLY A 103 53.83 5.78 -6.06
CA GLY A 103 52.43 5.52 -5.80
C GLY A 103 51.97 6.15 -4.49
N HIS A 104 50.67 6.44 -4.40
CA HIS A 104 49.80 6.05 -3.30
C HIS A 104 48.37 6.46 -3.68
N SER A 105 47.56 5.45 -3.96
CA SER A 105 46.13 5.48 -4.19
C SER A 105 45.39 6.26 -3.10
N ARG A 106 45.02 7.53 -3.35
CA ARG A 106 44.03 8.25 -2.52
C ARG A 106 43.16 9.26 -3.31
N ILE A 107 42.98 9.06 -4.63
CA ILE A 107 42.03 9.82 -5.46
C ILE A 107 41.09 8.85 -6.20
N PHE A 108 40.55 7.87 -5.47
CA PHE A 108 39.59 6.89 -6.02
C PHE A 108 38.57 6.38 -4.98
N VAL A 109 38.24 7.16 -3.93
CA VAL A 109 37.40 6.67 -2.80
C VAL A 109 36.23 7.61 -2.49
N LEU A 110 35.62 8.24 -3.50
CA LEU A 110 34.39 9.05 -3.33
C LEU A 110 33.34 8.78 -4.41
N LEU A 111 33.35 7.58 -5.01
CA LEU A 111 32.11 6.99 -5.53
C LEU A 111 31.44 6.35 -4.30
N ALA A 112 30.70 7.15 -3.54
CA ALA A 112 29.98 6.65 -2.36
C ALA A 112 29.03 5.53 -2.83
N LEU A 113 29.28 4.32 -2.33
CA LEU A 113 28.49 3.11 -2.55
C LEU A 113 27.07 3.36 -2.01
N THR A 114 26.16 3.80 -2.86
CA THR A 114 24.74 3.86 -2.53
C THR A 114 24.18 2.44 -2.48
N PRO A 115 23.62 1.99 -1.35
CA PRO A 115 23.15 0.61 -1.23
C PRO A 115 21.98 0.36 -2.17
N ARG A 116 22.03 -0.74 -2.93
CA ARG A 116 20.99 -1.09 -3.90
C ARG A 116 19.71 -1.63 -3.26
N ASP A 117 19.85 -2.27 -2.11
CA ASP A 117 18.79 -2.88 -1.32
C ASP A 117 19.23 -2.99 0.16
N CYS A 118 18.35 -3.50 1.02
CA CYS A 118 18.62 -3.65 2.44
C CYS A 118 19.74 -4.65 2.78
N SER A 119 20.10 -5.56 1.88
CA SER A 119 21.24 -6.47 2.10
C SER A 119 22.57 -5.72 2.03
N GLU A 120 22.67 -4.69 1.17
CA GLU A 120 23.84 -3.82 1.11
C GLU A 120 23.87 -2.80 2.26
N VAL A 121 22.70 -2.35 2.72
CA VAL A 121 22.59 -1.56 3.96
C VAL A 121 23.20 -2.35 5.12
N MET A 122 22.85 -3.64 5.24
CA MET A 122 23.43 -4.54 6.24
C MET A 122 24.93 -4.76 6.03
N ALA A 123 25.37 -5.05 4.80
CA ALA A 123 26.78 -5.27 4.48
C ALA A 123 27.66 -4.03 4.76
N ALA A 124 27.08 -2.83 4.70
CA ALA A 124 27.72 -1.58 5.11
C ALA A 124 27.89 -1.43 6.64
N GLY A 125 27.42 -2.40 7.43
CA GLY A 125 27.57 -2.45 8.89
C GLY A 125 26.35 -2.01 9.69
N ASN A 126 25.20 -1.75 9.05
CA ASN A 126 23.96 -1.47 9.76
C ASN A 126 23.33 -2.76 10.29
N SER A 127 22.75 -2.70 11.48
CA SER A 127 22.13 -3.84 12.16
C SER A 127 20.82 -3.51 12.86
N GLN A 128 20.28 -2.31 12.65
CA GLN A 128 19.03 -1.85 13.25
C GLN A 128 17.92 -1.87 12.20
N ASP A 129 16.77 -2.41 12.57
CA ASP A 129 15.58 -2.34 11.72
C ASP A 129 15.13 -0.87 11.61
N GLY A 130 14.68 -0.46 10.42
CA GLY A 130 14.28 0.92 10.23
C GLY A 130 14.17 1.34 8.78
N VAL A 131 13.98 2.63 8.57
CA VAL A 131 13.82 3.18 7.22
C VAL A 131 15.17 3.64 6.67
N TYR A 132 15.52 3.16 5.48
CA TYR A 132 16.77 3.47 4.79
C TYR A 132 16.52 3.91 3.35
N SER A 133 17.44 4.71 2.81
CA SER A 133 17.45 5.04 1.38
C SER A 133 18.21 3.97 0.60
N ILE A 134 17.57 3.43 -0.44
CA ILE A 134 18.19 2.50 -1.38
C ILE A 134 18.16 3.06 -2.80
N PHE A 135 19.09 2.60 -3.64
CA PHE A 135 19.31 3.10 -4.99
C PHE A 135 19.47 1.92 -5.97
N PRO A 136 18.35 1.27 -6.37
CA PRO A 136 18.40 0.18 -7.33
C PRO A 136 18.99 0.63 -8.67
N VAL A 137 19.62 -0.30 -9.41
CA VAL A 137 20.38 -0.01 -10.64
C VAL A 137 19.57 0.77 -11.68
N HIS A 138 18.29 0.45 -11.80
CA HIS A 138 17.40 1.05 -12.80
C HIS A 138 16.54 2.19 -12.26
N GLU A 139 16.75 2.59 -11.00
CA GLU A 139 16.08 3.70 -10.33
C GLU A 139 17.12 4.60 -9.61
N PRO A 140 17.89 5.38 -10.38
CA PRO A 140 19.02 6.16 -9.84
C PRO A 140 18.57 7.27 -8.87
N GLY A 141 17.29 7.66 -8.90
CA GLY A 141 16.71 8.61 -7.95
C GLY A 141 16.59 8.04 -6.53
N GLY A 142 16.63 6.71 -6.39
CA GLY A 142 16.46 6.02 -5.12
C GLY A 142 15.09 6.23 -4.47
N PHE A 143 14.84 5.50 -3.39
CA PHE A 143 13.65 5.66 -2.58
C PHE A 143 13.86 5.08 -1.18
N MET A 144 12.96 5.44 -0.27
CA MET A 144 12.98 4.96 1.11
C MET A 144 12.25 3.63 1.24
N VAL A 145 12.83 2.69 1.97
CA VAL A 145 12.26 1.37 2.29
C VAL A 145 12.42 1.07 3.76
N TYR A 146 11.56 0.21 4.29
CA TYR A 146 11.81 -0.38 5.60
C TYR A 146 12.71 -1.61 5.44
N CYS A 147 13.84 -1.62 6.13
CA CYS A 147 14.76 -2.74 6.19
C CYS A 147 14.52 -3.54 7.46
N ASP A 148 14.28 -4.83 7.29
CA ASP A 148 14.37 -5.82 8.36
C ASP A 148 15.76 -6.46 8.29
N LEU A 149 16.57 -6.10 9.28
CA LEU A 149 17.96 -6.50 9.46
C LEU A 149 18.11 -7.57 10.55
N SER A 150 16.99 -8.14 11.04
CA SER A 150 16.99 -9.09 12.16
C SER A 150 16.48 -10.47 11.76
N THR A 151 15.44 -10.57 10.92
CA THR A 151 14.80 -11.84 10.56
C THR A 151 15.68 -12.69 9.66
N ASP A 152 15.91 -13.96 10.02
CA ASP A 152 16.61 -14.95 9.19
C ASP A 152 17.96 -14.44 8.62
N GLY A 153 18.78 -13.84 9.49
CA GLY A 153 20.05 -13.23 9.10
C GLY A 153 19.94 -11.84 8.49
N GLY A 154 18.72 -11.33 8.28
CA GLY A 154 18.39 -9.95 7.91
C GLY A 154 18.79 -9.54 6.48
N GLY A 155 18.69 -8.24 6.19
CA GLY A 155 18.93 -7.71 4.85
C GLY A 155 17.69 -7.75 3.96
N TRP A 156 16.51 -7.84 4.58
CA TRP A 156 15.24 -7.89 3.89
C TRP A 156 14.71 -6.47 3.61
N THR A 157 14.22 -6.28 2.39
CA THR A 157 13.54 -5.05 1.96
C THR A 157 12.04 -5.29 2.00
N VAL A 158 11.31 -4.59 2.87
CA VAL A 158 9.86 -4.75 3.01
C VAL A 158 9.15 -4.09 1.82
N ILE A 159 8.26 -4.84 1.18
CA ILE A 159 7.50 -4.40 0.00
C ILE A 159 5.99 -4.24 0.28
N GLN A 160 5.48 -4.89 1.32
CA GLN A 160 4.10 -4.79 1.78
C GLN A 160 4.03 -5.03 3.29
N ARG A 161 3.18 -4.27 4.00
CA ARG A 161 2.85 -4.54 5.40
C ARG A 161 1.38 -4.27 5.71
N ARG A 162 0.75 -5.19 6.46
CA ARG A 162 -0.56 -5.07 7.14
C ARG A 162 -0.37 -5.33 8.62
N GLN A 163 -1.02 -4.56 9.49
CA GLN A 163 -0.85 -4.67 10.95
C GLN A 163 -2.05 -4.17 11.77
N ASP A 164 -2.83 -3.23 11.26
CA ASP A 164 -3.86 -2.52 12.05
C ASP A 164 -5.08 -2.03 11.26
N GLY A 165 -5.07 -2.16 9.92
CA GLY A 165 -6.16 -1.70 9.05
C GLY A 165 -6.27 -0.18 8.91
N SER A 166 -5.25 0.58 9.33
CA SER A 166 -5.23 2.05 9.22
C SER A 166 -5.16 2.56 7.79
N VAL A 167 -4.68 1.76 6.85
CA VAL A 167 -4.54 2.14 5.44
C VAL A 167 -5.53 1.39 4.57
N ASN A 168 -6.20 2.12 3.67
CA ASN A 168 -7.09 1.50 2.68
C ASN A 168 -6.28 0.88 1.53
N PHE A 169 -6.36 -0.45 1.40
CA PHE A 169 -5.75 -1.24 0.32
C PHE A 169 -6.67 -1.48 -0.88
N PHE A 170 -7.97 -1.15 -0.81
CA PHE A 170 -8.88 -1.24 -1.96
C PHE A 170 -8.72 -0.04 -2.92
N ARG A 171 -7.55 0.00 -3.56
CA ARG A 171 -7.06 1.10 -4.41
C ARG A 171 -7.01 0.70 -5.89
N GLY A 172 -6.93 1.70 -6.75
CA GLY A 172 -6.82 1.52 -8.20
C GLY A 172 -5.39 1.27 -8.68
N TRP A 173 -5.23 1.08 -9.98
CA TRP A 173 -3.98 0.76 -10.66
C TRP A 173 -2.84 1.71 -10.31
N ASP A 174 -3.04 3.02 -10.48
CA ASP A 174 -1.98 4.02 -10.27
C ASP A 174 -1.41 3.97 -8.85
N ALA A 175 -2.26 3.74 -7.85
CA ALA A 175 -1.81 3.62 -6.46
C ALA A 175 -0.94 2.35 -6.26
N TYR A 176 -1.33 1.23 -6.85
CA TYR A 176 -0.53 0.00 -6.78
C TYR A 176 0.75 0.08 -7.62
N ARG A 177 0.77 0.85 -8.70
CA ARG A 177 1.98 1.16 -9.47
C ARG A 177 2.97 1.98 -8.64
N ASP A 178 2.50 3.10 -8.09
CA ASP A 178 3.35 4.13 -7.49
C ASP A 178 3.65 3.91 -6.00
N GLY A 179 2.84 3.10 -5.32
CA GLY A 179 2.92 2.83 -3.89
C GLY A 179 2.07 3.77 -3.04
N PHE A 180 1.71 3.33 -1.84
CA PHE A 180 0.90 4.09 -0.88
C PHE A 180 1.15 3.63 0.55
N GLY A 181 0.70 4.43 1.53
CA GLY A 181 0.92 4.17 2.95
C GLY A 181 2.22 4.79 3.45
N THR A 182 2.70 4.33 4.61
CA THR A 182 3.94 4.82 5.23
C THR A 182 4.86 3.65 5.56
N THR A 183 6.16 3.76 5.24
CA THR A 183 7.15 2.67 5.42
C THR A 183 7.28 2.20 6.87
N THR A 184 6.96 3.04 7.86
CA THR A 184 6.94 2.68 9.29
C THR A 184 5.64 2.02 9.75
N GLY A 185 4.62 1.89 8.89
CA GLY A 185 3.32 1.30 9.20
C GLY A 185 2.81 0.45 8.04
N GLU A 186 1.49 0.45 7.83
CA GLU A 186 0.90 -0.22 6.67
C GLU A 186 1.25 0.50 5.37
N HIS A 187 1.72 -0.28 4.38
CA HIS A 187 2.08 0.27 3.09
C HIS A 187 2.17 -0.81 2.01
N TRP A 188 2.13 -0.33 0.77
CA TRP A 188 2.53 -1.04 -0.43
C TRP A 188 3.62 -0.23 -1.12
N LEU A 189 4.77 -0.84 -1.38
CA LEU A 189 5.94 -0.12 -1.89
C LEU A 189 5.73 0.41 -3.32
N GLY A 190 4.89 -0.24 -4.12
CA GLY A 190 4.63 0.10 -5.52
C GLY A 190 5.24 -0.91 -6.48
N LEU A 191 4.45 -1.36 -7.46
CA LEU A 191 4.86 -2.35 -8.47
C LEU A 191 6.07 -1.87 -9.26
N GLN A 192 6.14 -0.58 -9.59
CA GLN A 192 7.28 -0.01 -10.32
C GLN A 192 8.60 -0.17 -9.54
N ARG A 193 8.57 0.08 -8.22
CA ARG A 193 9.74 -0.08 -7.34
C ARG A 193 10.12 -1.55 -7.15
N ILE A 194 9.13 -2.43 -6.98
CA ILE A 194 9.34 -3.87 -6.86
C ILE A 194 9.94 -4.44 -8.15
N TYR A 195 9.42 -4.04 -9.32
CA TYR A 195 9.99 -4.37 -10.63
C TYR A 195 11.45 -3.90 -10.74
N ALA A 196 11.73 -2.64 -10.40
CA ALA A 196 13.07 -2.07 -10.51
C ALA A 196 14.13 -2.85 -9.70
N MET A 197 13.75 -3.40 -8.54
CA MET A 197 14.63 -4.25 -7.73
C MET A 197 14.73 -5.67 -8.30
N THR A 198 13.62 -6.29 -8.67
CA THR A 198 13.56 -7.74 -8.95
C THR A 198 13.73 -8.12 -10.42
N ARG A 199 13.75 -7.16 -11.36
CA ARG A 199 13.83 -7.44 -12.81
C ARG A 199 15.08 -8.19 -13.26
N SER A 200 16.18 -8.11 -12.52
CA SER A 200 17.39 -8.88 -12.81
C SER A 200 17.32 -10.34 -12.32
N GLY A 201 16.22 -10.72 -11.67
CA GLY A 201 16.06 -12.01 -11.00
C GLY A 201 16.95 -12.14 -9.76
N GLY A 202 16.96 -13.35 -9.18
CA GLY A 202 17.82 -13.68 -8.05
C GLY A 202 17.39 -13.01 -6.74
N TYR A 203 16.09 -12.80 -6.53
CA TYR A 203 15.54 -12.42 -5.24
C TYR A 203 14.71 -13.57 -4.67
N GLU A 204 14.76 -13.73 -3.37
CA GLU A 204 13.86 -14.56 -2.58
C GLU A 204 12.77 -13.69 -1.95
N LEU A 205 11.61 -14.29 -1.70
CA LEU A 205 10.47 -13.66 -1.04
C LEU A 205 10.19 -14.37 0.27
N ARG A 206 10.03 -13.60 1.34
CA ARG A 206 9.50 -14.06 2.62
C ARG A 206 8.22 -13.31 2.95
N ILE A 207 7.23 -14.06 3.43
CA ILE A 207 5.94 -13.54 3.90
C ILE A 207 5.78 -13.99 5.35
N ASP A 208 5.86 -13.06 6.29
CA ASP A 208 5.58 -13.31 7.70
C ASP A 208 4.12 -12.98 8.00
N MET A 209 3.45 -13.83 8.78
CA MET A 209 2.03 -13.72 9.08
C MET A 209 1.75 -13.97 10.56
N ALA A 210 0.75 -13.27 11.11
CA ALA A 210 0.22 -13.53 12.44
C ALA A 210 -1.31 -13.43 12.47
N ASP A 211 -1.93 -14.30 13.27
CA ASP A 211 -3.36 -14.28 13.55
C ASP A 211 -3.69 -13.42 14.79
N PHE A 212 -4.96 -13.37 15.18
CA PHE A 212 -5.40 -12.63 16.37
C PHE A 212 -5.16 -13.37 17.70
N ASP A 213 -4.80 -14.65 17.64
CA ASP A 213 -4.44 -15.48 18.80
C ASP A 213 -2.91 -15.49 19.05
N ASN A 214 -2.16 -14.66 18.31
CA ASN A 214 -0.69 -14.55 18.31
C ASN A 214 0.04 -15.79 17.81
N ALA A 215 -0.63 -16.71 17.09
CA ALA A 215 0.07 -17.70 16.31
C ALA A 215 0.73 -17.01 15.11
N THR A 216 1.93 -17.48 14.76
CA THR A 216 2.71 -16.94 13.65
C THR A 216 3.09 -18.04 12.68
N ALA A 217 3.07 -17.73 11.39
CA ALA A 217 3.56 -18.61 10.35
C ALA A 217 4.30 -17.79 9.29
N PHE A 218 5.11 -18.47 8.47
CA PHE A 218 5.77 -17.81 7.34
C PHE A 218 5.73 -18.69 6.09
N ALA A 219 5.79 -18.03 4.95
CA ALA A 219 6.02 -18.64 3.64
C ALA A 219 7.29 -18.03 3.04
N HIS A 220 8.16 -18.87 2.50
CA HIS A 220 9.40 -18.49 1.87
C HIS A 220 9.44 -19.06 0.44
N TYR A 221 9.94 -18.28 -0.51
CA TYR A 221 10.05 -18.65 -1.92
C TYR A 221 11.46 -18.30 -2.39
N THR A 222 12.19 -19.29 -2.89
CA THR A 222 13.59 -19.09 -3.33
C THR A 222 13.70 -18.25 -4.60
N GLU A 223 12.62 -18.13 -5.37
CA GLU A 223 12.56 -17.28 -6.55
C GLU A 223 11.35 -16.37 -6.48
N PHE A 224 11.60 -15.07 -6.63
CA PHE A 224 10.57 -14.03 -6.76
C PHE A 224 11.03 -12.94 -7.71
N SER A 225 10.17 -12.60 -8.66
CA SER A 225 10.31 -11.40 -9.48
C SER A 225 8.97 -10.92 -10.00
N VAL A 226 8.92 -9.64 -10.32
CA VAL A 226 7.75 -9.00 -10.94
C VAL A 226 8.20 -8.46 -12.30
N GLY A 227 7.50 -8.83 -13.37
CA GLY A 227 7.76 -8.34 -14.73
C GLY A 227 9.12 -8.71 -15.32
N ARG A 228 9.77 -9.79 -14.85
CA ARG A 228 11.16 -10.15 -15.25
C ARG A 228 11.41 -10.12 -16.76
N ASP A 229 10.50 -10.70 -17.54
CA ASP A 229 10.63 -10.83 -18.99
C ASP A 229 9.89 -9.71 -19.76
N SER A 230 9.35 -8.72 -19.05
CA SER A 230 8.59 -7.63 -19.64
C SER A 230 9.49 -6.55 -20.22
N VAL A 231 9.25 -6.20 -21.48
CA VAL A 231 9.83 -5.00 -22.12
C VAL A 231 9.15 -3.75 -21.59
N ASN A 232 7.83 -3.80 -21.44
CA ASN A 232 7.02 -2.75 -20.83
C ASN A 232 6.19 -3.34 -19.68
N PRO A 233 6.71 -3.32 -18.43
CA PRO A 233 6.08 -4.03 -17.31
C PRO A 233 4.71 -3.48 -16.96
N GLU A 234 4.44 -2.19 -17.19
CA GLU A 234 3.12 -1.61 -16.94
C GLU A 234 2.09 -2.08 -17.97
N GLU A 235 2.45 -2.20 -19.25
CA GLU A 235 1.56 -2.72 -20.29
C GLU A 235 1.30 -4.23 -20.12
N ASP A 236 2.34 -4.98 -19.79
CA ASP A 236 2.32 -6.41 -19.52
C ASP A 236 1.62 -6.76 -18.20
N GLY A 237 1.32 -5.77 -17.36
CA GLY A 237 0.55 -5.95 -16.14
C GLY A 237 1.36 -6.50 -14.96
N TYR A 238 2.67 -6.25 -14.91
CA TYR A 238 3.58 -6.67 -13.84
C TYR A 238 3.41 -8.16 -13.46
N PRO A 239 3.62 -9.11 -14.39
CA PRO A 239 3.38 -10.53 -14.14
C PRO A 239 4.26 -11.06 -13.00
N LEU A 240 3.69 -11.89 -12.13
CA LEU A 240 4.39 -12.54 -11.03
C LEU A 240 5.19 -13.74 -11.54
N ALA A 241 6.44 -13.86 -11.12
CA ALA A 241 7.20 -15.11 -11.18
C ALA A 241 7.63 -15.49 -9.77
N VAL A 242 7.15 -16.64 -9.29
CA VAL A 242 7.43 -17.15 -7.96
C VAL A 242 7.58 -18.67 -7.99
N ASP A 243 8.58 -19.20 -7.28
CA ASP A 243 8.83 -20.64 -7.16
C ASP A 243 9.62 -21.01 -5.88
N GLY A 244 9.75 -22.32 -5.61
CA GLY A 244 10.61 -22.87 -4.56
C GLY A 244 10.08 -22.62 -3.16
N TYR A 245 8.79 -22.92 -2.94
CA TYR A 245 8.13 -22.76 -1.65
C TYR A 245 8.80 -23.61 -0.53
N SER A 246 8.98 -22.98 0.62
CA SER A 246 9.19 -23.61 1.92
C SER A 246 8.55 -22.77 3.03
N GLY A 247 8.29 -23.34 4.20
CA GLY A 247 7.73 -22.58 5.33
C GLY A 247 6.69 -23.35 6.13
N THR A 248 6.07 -22.64 7.08
CA THR A 248 5.12 -23.21 8.05
C THR A 248 3.66 -22.84 7.74
N ALA A 249 3.40 -21.87 6.87
CA ALA A 249 2.06 -21.38 6.55
C ALA A 249 1.31 -22.20 5.46
N GLY A 250 1.95 -23.21 4.88
CA GLY A 250 1.49 -23.82 3.64
C GLY A 250 1.65 -22.87 2.44
N ASP A 251 1.59 -23.41 1.22
CA ASP A 251 1.66 -22.59 0.01
C ASP A 251 0.28 -22.07 -0.41
N SER A 252 0.17 -20.75 -0.58
CA SER A 252 -0.98 -20.08 -1.16
C SER A 252 -0.61 -19.09 -2.27
N LEU A 253 0.61 -19.15 -2.81
CA LEU A 253 1.10 -18.21 -3.84
C LEU A 253 1.53 -18.87 -5.15
N LEU A 254 2.01 -20.13 -5.18
CA LEU A 254 2.51 -20.72 -6.44
C LEU A 254 1.45 -20.77 -7.54
N LYS A 255 0.16 -20.94 -7.19
CA LYS A 255 -0.95 -20.93 -8.16
C LYS A 255 -1.15 -19.59 -8.86
N HIS A 256 -0.58 -18.52 -8.32
CA HIS A 256 -0.59 -17.16 -8.86
C HIS A 256 0.61 -16.87 -9.76
N SER A 257 1.61 -17.76 -9.80
CA SER A 257 2.77 -17.61 -10.68
C SER A 257 2.31 -17.52 -12.16
N GLY A 258 2.89 -16.59 -12.90
CA GLY A 258 2.54 -16.22 -14.27
C GLY A 258 1.34 -15.29 -14.42
N MET A 259 0.60 -14.98 -13.35
CA MET A 259 -0.57 -14.10 -13.44
C MET A 259 -0.16 -12.62 -13.45
N GLN A 260 -0.96 -11.82 -14.14
CA GLN A 260 -0.84 -10.36 -14.16
C GLN A 260 -1.52 -9.76 -12.93
N PHE A 261 -1.08 -8.57 -12.53
CA PHE A 261 -1.67 -7.86 -11.42
C PHE A 261 -3.01 -7.24 -11.82
N THR A 262 -4.03 -7.43 -11.00
CA THR A 262 -5.39 -6.93 -11.22
C THR A 262 -5.82 -6.03 -10.07
N THR A 263 -6.47 -4.93 -10.44
CA THR A 263 -7.06 -3.93 -9.53
C THR A 263 -8.51 -3.68 -9.92
N LYS A 264 -9.27 -2.99 -9.07
CA LYS A 264 -10.70 -2.72 -9.30
C LYS A 264 -11.00 -1.95 -10.60
N ASP A 265 -10.04 -1.21 -11.12
CA ASP A 265 -10.14 -0.37 -12.33
C ASP A 265 -9.27 -0.89 -13.49
N ARG A 266 -8.56 -2.00 -13.32
CA ARG A 266 -7.79 -2.66 -14.38
C ARG A 266 -7.81 -4.18 -14.21
N ASP A 267 -8.69 -4.82 -14.98
CA ASP A 267 -8.88 -6.26 -15.00
C ASP A 267 -7.89 -6.96 -15.93
N ARG A 268 -7.09 -7.86 -15.36
CA ARG A 268 -6.09 -8.70 -16.05
C ARG A 268 -6.08 -10.14 -15.52
N ASP A 269 -7.16 -10.54 -14.84
CA ASP A 269 -7.29 -11.90 -14.32
C ASP A 269 -7.94 -12.85 -15.35
N GLN A 270 -8.12 -14.12 -15.00
CA GLN A 270 -8.68 -15.16 -15.88
C GLN A 270 -10.14 -15.49 -15.54
N SER A 271 -10.78 -14.69 -14.68
CA SER A 271 -12.18 -14.86 -14.31
C SER A 271 -13.09 -14.15 -15.31
N GLU A 272 -14.38 -14.48 -15.28
CA GLU A 272 -15.42 -13.76 -16.04
C GLU A 272 -15.79 -12.42 -15.38
N ASN A 273 -15.44 -12.25 -14.10
CA ASN A 273 -15.68 -11.04 -13.32
C ASN A 273 -14.34 -10.51 -12.79
N ASN A 274 -14.29 -9.22 -12.45
CA ASN A 274 -13.10 -8.65 -11.84
C ASN A 274 -12.87 -9.19 -10.41
N CYS A 275 -11.85 -10.04 -10.22
CA CYS A 275 -11.53 -10.65 -8.94
C CYS A 275 -11.19 -9.61 -7.86
N ALA A 276 -10.50 -8.53 -8.24
CA ALA A 276 -10.15 -7.45 -7.30
C ALA A 276 -11.39 -6.77 -6.71
N THR A 277 -12.44 -6.60 -7.50
CA THR A 277 -13.72 -6.02 -7.05
C THR A 277 -14.49 -7.00 -6.17
N TYR A 278 -14.51 -8.28 -6.54
CA TYR A 278 -15.25 -9.29 -5.78
C TYR A 278 -14.62 -9.54 -4.40
N TYR A 279 -13.28 -9.67 -4.34
CA TYR A 279 -12.52 -9.96 -3.12
C TYR A 279 -11.87 -8.73 -2.49
N GLN A 280 -12.33 -7.54 -2.88
CA GLN A 280 -12.05 -6.24 -2.24
C GLN A 280 -10.56 -5.99 -1.97
N GLY A 281 -9.71 -6.29 -2.97
CA GLY A 281 -8.26 -6.20 -2.87
C GLY A 281 -7.59 -5.86 -4.18
N ALA A 282 -6.31 -6.15 -4.28
CA ALA A 282 -5.56 -6.15 -5.53
C ALA A 282 -4.41 -7.16 -5.45
N TRP A 283 -4.31 -8.00 -6.47
CA TRP A 283 -3.38 -9.14 -6.43
C TRP A 283 -3.08 -9.65 -7.84
N TRP A 284 -2.15 -10.59 -7.93
CA TRP A 284 -1.95 -11.41 -9.12
C TRP A 284 -3.04 -12.47 -9.23
N TYR A 285 -4.30 -12.05 -9.37
CA TYR A 285 -5.46 -12.94 -9.40
C TYR A 285 -5.44 -13.88 -10.61
N ARG A 286 -5.94 -15.10 -10.40
CA ARG A 286 -6.16 -16.11 -11.44
C ARG A 286 -7.66 -16.27 -11.71
N ASN A 287 -8.35 -17.13 -10.95
CA ASN A 287 -9.81 -17.27 -10.95
C ASN A 287 -10.31 -17.88 -9.62
N CYS A 288 -10.19 -17.21 -8.48
CA CYS A 288 -9.56 -15.91 -8.28
C CYS A 288 -8.26 -16.00 -7.48
N HIS A 289 -8.25 -16.59 -6.29
CA HIS A 289 -7.03 -16.66 -5.49
C HIS A 289 -6.94 -17.83 -4.53
N THR A 290 -5.74 -18.07 -4.01
CA THR A 290 -5.44 -18.79 -2.77
C THR A 290 -4.87 -17.89 -1.67
N SER A 291 -4.40 -16.69 -2.02
CA SER A 291 -3.95 -15.64 -1.08
C SER A 291 -4.52 -14.29 -1.48
N ASN A 292 -4.84 -13.44 -0.49
CA ASN A 292 -5.37 -12.10 -0.70
C ASN A 292 -4.84 -11.12 0.36
N LEU A 293 -3.51 -10.99 0.48
CA LEU A 293 -2.88 -10.19 1.54
C LEU A 293 -3.21 -8.68 1.46
N ASN A 294 -3.72 -8.24 0.31
CA ASN A 294 -4.15 -6.87 0.04
C ASN A 294 -5.68 -6.69 0.16
N GLY A 295 -6.41 -7.69 0.67
CA GLY A 295 -7.85 -7.60 0.92
C GLY A 295 -8.20 -6.71 2.13
N GLN A 296 -9.48 -6.72 2.50
CA GLN A 296 -9.98 -5.92 3.61
C GLN A 296 -9.42 -6.38 4.96
N TYR A 297 -9.15 -5.45 5.86
CA TYR A 297 -8.73 -5.79 7.21
C TYR A 297 -9.96 -6.05 8.09
N LEU A 298 -10.43 -7.30 8.12
CA LEU A 298 -11.72 -7.68 8.74
C LEU A 298 -11.61 -8.14 10.20
N GLY A 299 -10.39 -8.29 10.73
CA GLY A 299 -10.18 -8.55 12.15
C GLY A 299 -10.48 -9.98 12.61
N GLY A 300 -9.85 -10.98 11.99
CA GLY A 300 -10.02 -12.39 12.35
C GLY A 300 -11.17 -13.05 11.57
N GLY A 301 -11.91 -13.92 12.24
CA GLY A 301 -13.02 -14.66 11.62
C GLY A 301 -14.12 -13.73 11.11
N HIS A 302 -14.57 -13.93 9.87
CA HIS A 302 -15.59 -13.09 9.22
C HIS A 302 -16.59 -13.91 8.41
N ALA A 303 -17.76 -13.32 8.12
CA ALA A 303 -18.87 -14.03 7.46
C ALA A 303 -18.80 -13.99 5.93
N SER A 304 -18.14 -12.97 5.37
CA SER A 304 -17.93 -12.85 3.93
C SER A 304 -16.95 -13.91 3.43
N TYR A 305 -16.93 -14.12 2.11
CA TYR A 305 -16.10 -15.18 1.52
C TYR A 305 -14.83 -14.59 0.94
N ALA A 306 -13.70 -14.88 1.59
CA ALA A 306 -12.32 -14.66 1.12
C ALA A 306 -11.94 -13.22 0.72
N ASP A 307 -12.68 -12.21 1.17
CA ASP A 307 -12.45 -10.79 0.87
C ASP A 307 -11.62 -10.05 1.93
N GLY A 308 -11.07 -10.78 2.92
CA GLY A 308 -10.18 -10.28 3.94
C GLY A 308 -8.70 -10.38 3.59
N VAL A 309 -7.82 -10.21 4.59
CA VAL A 309 -6.38 -10.48 4.48
C VAL A 309 -6.15 -12.00 4.60
N GLU A 310 -6.31 -12.72 3.49
CA GLU A 310 -6.37 -14.19 3.51
C GLU A 310 -5.06 -14.90 3.12
N TRP A 311 -4.79 -16.02 3.80
CA TRP A 311 -3.82 -17.03 3.37
C TRP A 311 -4.42 -18.44 3.55
N SER A 312 -5.02 -18.96 2.47
CA SER A 312 -5.96 -20.09 2.55
C SER A 312 -5.37 -21.38 3.14
N SER A 313 -4.11 -21.67 2.88
CA SER A 313 -3.42 -22.86 3.38
C SER A 313 -3.14 -22.84 4.88
N TRP A 314 -3.23 -21.68 5.55
CA TRP A 314 -3.00 -21.55 6.99
C TRP A 314 -4.30 -21.35 7.76
N THR A 315 -5.05 -20.29 7.45
CA THR A 315 -6.24 -19.88 8.21
C THR A 315 -7.57 -20.07 7.47
N GLY A 316 -7.54 -20.64 6.25
CA GLY A 316 -8.73 -20.84 5.43
C GLY A 316 -9.17 -19.56 4.70
N TRP A 317 -10.46 -19.50 4.35
CA TRP A 317 -11.03 -18.49 3.45
C TRP A 317 -11.91 -17.45 4.14
N GLN A 318 -12.05 -17.54 5.46
CA GLN A 318 -12.98 -16.74 6.25
C GLN A 318 -12.28 -16.21 7.51
N TYR A 319 -10.97 -15.95 7.39
CA TYR A 319 -10.16 -15.45 8.48
C TYR A 319 -9.15 -14.43 7.97
N SER A 320 -9.42 -13.16 8.27
CA SER A 320 -8.53 -12.04 7.93
C SER A 320 -7.41 -11.95 8.97
N LEU A 321 -6.17 -12.15 8.51
CA LEU A 321 -4.97 -12.09 9.33
C LEU A 321 -4.78 -10.73 10.02
N ARG A 322 -4.13 -10.75 11.19
CA ARG A 322 -3.81 -9.56 11.98
C ARG A 322 -2.59 -8.84 11.43
N PHE A 323 -1.59 -9.60 11.03
CA PHE A 323 -0.32 -9.07 10.55
C PHE A 323 0.12 -9.83 9.30
N THR A 324 0.61 -9.09 8.32
CA THR A 324 1.32 -9.66 7.16
C THR A 324 2.47 -8.74 6.79
N GLU A 325 3.63 -9.30 6.47
CA GLU A 325 4.75 -8.54 5.93
C GLU A 325 5.40 -9.32 4.79
N MET A 326 5.36 -8.75 3.58
CA MET A 326 6.08 -9.30 2.43
C MET A 326 7.41 -8.56 2.29
N LYS A 327 8.49 -9.31 2.16
CA LYS A 327 9.84 -8.75 2.03
C LYS A 327 10.74 -9.59 1.14
N ILE A 328 11.67 -8.91 0.48
CA ILE A 328 12.56 -9.52 -0.51
C ILE A 328 14.02 -9.29 -0.16
N ARG A 329 14.88 -10.22 -0.56
CA ARG A 329 16.33 -10.14 -0.39
C ARG A 329 17.01 -10.80 -1.60
N PRO A 330 18.21 -10.39 -2.02
CA PRO A 330 18.96 -11.15 -3.02
C PRO A 330 19.20 -12.58 -2.55
N ALA A 331 18.84 -13.56 -3.38
CA ALA A 331 19.08 -14.97 -3.11
C ALA A 331 20.59 -15.23 -3.06
N ALA A 332 21.02 -16.06 -2.10
CA ALA A 332 22.40 -16.51 -2.06
C ALA A 332 22.72 -17.27 -3.36
N LYS A 333 23.80 -16.88 -4.05
CA LYS A 333 24.25 -17.65 -5.23
C LYS A 333 24.61 -19.06 -4.76
N PRO A 334 24.07 -20.13 -5.38
CA PRO A 334 24.58 -21.46 -5.13
C PRO A 334 26.05 -21.50 -5.56
N ASN A 335 26.92 -21.99 -4.66
CA ASN A 335 28.34 -22.19 -4.90
C ASN A 335 28.62 -23.20 -6.01
#